data_AF-A0AAW4J966-F1
#
_entry.id   AF-A0AAW4J966-F1
#
_cell.length_a   1.000
_cell.length_b   1.000
_cell.length_c   1.000
_cell.angle_alpha   90.00
_cell.angle_beta   90.00
_cell.angle_gamma   90.00
#
_symmetry.space_group_name_H-M   'P 1'
#
loop_
_entity.id
_entity.type
_entity.pdbx_description
1 polymer ?
#
loop_
_entity_poly.entity_id
_entity_poly.type
_entity_poly.pdbx_seq_one_letter_code
_entity_poly.pdbx_strand_id
1 'polypeptide(L)'
;MHRFPLFLGTALLTLSYNAHAELIINGAKVSTTTTTPAVSNTSTFSPTRDFQSCIAGLRSQAIASGVSAASFDRYTQNLSADYSVIDRLNYQPEFSTPIWDYLSGLVDNERVQAGQQKLAQHRDVLRRVEQAYGVPAETVVAVWGVESNYGDISGRYPLLQALGTLSCEGRRQSYFRGEFFATMRILQRGDVTQDQLYGSWAGAFGHTQFMPSTYERLAVDFDDDGRRDLVSSIPDALASTANFLKRAGWQTGMPWGFEVKIPQGMSISGESRRNKKSLNNWIEQGVTRADGTALIQGNLTGSTQAGLISPAGANGPLFLVFRNFDAIYSYNAAESYGLAIAHLSDRLRGGTPFLTAWPTDDAGTSRAERREIQQFLIQRGHDIGAVDGLIGDKSRQAIRQEQTRLGLNPTGRAGQQILRAFRQEQARKMMQ
;
A
#
# COMPACT_ATOMS: atom_id res chain seq x y z
N MET A 1 -56.36 5.27 45.84
CA MET A 1 -55.92 3.87 45.89
C MET A 1 -56.02 3.33 44.47
N HIS A 2 -55.00 2.83 43.75
CA HIS A 2 -53.57 2.72 43.95
C HIS A 2 -52.91 2.99 42.59
N ARG A 3 -51.84 3.78 42.60
CA ARG A 3 -50.89 3.93 41.49
C ARG A 3 -49.99 2.68 41.48
N PHE A 4 -49.77 2.09 40.31
CA PHE A 4 -48.67 1.15 40.07
C PHE A 4 -47.81 1.71 38.92
N PRO A 5 -46.49 1.91 39.12
CA PRO A 5 -45.59 2.35 38.06
C PRO A 5 -45.06 1.14 37.29
N LEU A 6 -45.11 1.20 35.96
CA LEU A 6 -44.36 0.29 35.10
C LEU A 6 -42.94 0.84 34.96
N PHE A 7 -41.97 0.15 35.55
CA PHE A 7 -40.55 0.34 35.27
C PHE A 7 -40.25 -0.21 33.87
N LEU A 8 -40.00 0.67 32.89
CA LEU A 8 -39.31 0.29 31.65
C LEU A 8 -37.82 0.57 31.85
N GLY A 9 -37.04 -0.48 32.06
CA GLY A 9 -35.59 -0.41 32.10
C GLY A 9 -35.03 -0.05 30.73
N THR A 10 -34.27 1.04 30.68
CA THR A 10 -33.44 1.44 29.54
C THR A 10 -32.24 0.50 29.47
N ALA A 11 -32.29 -0.48 28.57
CA ALA A 11 -31.11 -1.23 28.16
C ALA A 11 -30.32 -0.38 27.15
N LEU A 12 -29.26 0.30 27.64
CA LEU A 12 -28.22 0.84 26.77
C LEU A 12 -27.48 -0.33 26.09
N LEU A 13 -27.85 -0.63 24.85
CA LEU A 13 -27.00 -1.43 23.96
C LEU A 13 -25.84 -0.56 23.48
N THR A 14 -24.71 -0.64 24.17
CA THR A 14 -23.42 -0.19 23.64
C THR A 14 -23.01 -1.13 22.50
N LEU A 15 -23.26 -0.74 21.26
CA LEU A 15 -22.70 -1.39 20.08
C LEU A 15 -21.20 -1.05 20.01
N SER A 16 -20.38 -1.88 20.64
CA SER A 16 -18.94 -1.91 20.43
C SER A 16 -18.66 -2.42 19.00
N TYR A 17 -18.42 -1.50 18.08
CA TYR A 17 -17.82 -1.80 16.78
C TYR A 17 -16.36 -2.22 17.00
N ASN A 18 -16.12 -3.51 17.19
CA ASN A 18 -14.80 -4.10 17.04
C ASN A 18 -14.62 -4.52 15.58
N ALA A 19 -14.16 -3.60 14.73
CA ALA A 19 -13.66 -3.94 13.41
C ALA A 19 -12.24 -4.52 13.57
N HIS A 20 -12.13 -5.84 13.72
CA HIS A 20 -10.85 -6.54 13.64
C HIS A 20 -10.44 -6.66 12.16
N ALA A 21 -9.40 -5.93 11.75
CA ALA A 21 -8.81 -6.06 10.42
C ALA A 21 -7.87 -7.28 10.38
N GLU A 22 -8.21 -8.26 9.54
CA GLU A 22 -7.34 -9.40 9.19
C GLU A 22 -6.33 -8.97 8.11
N LEU A 23 -5.05 -9.33 8.33
CA LEU A 23 -3.98 -9.19 7.34
C LEU A 23 -4.19 -10.22 6.22
N ILE A 24 -4.89 -9.86 5.13
CA ILE A 24 -5.09 -10.74 3.98
C ILE A 24 -3.93 -10.58 3.00
N ILE A 25 -2.99 -11.52 3.02
CA ILE A 25 -2.12 -11.82 1.89
C ILE A 25 -2.44 -13.28 1.49
N ASN A 26 -3.04 -13.46 0.32
CA ASN A 26 -3.44 -14.74 -0.28
C ASN A 26 -4.50 -15.59 0.47
N GLY A 27 -5.56 -14.97 0.99
CA GLY A 27 -6.89 -15.60 1.05
C GLY A 27 -7.16 -16.71 2.09
N ALA A 28 -6.31 -16.95 3.08
CA ALA A 28 -6.61 -17.88 4.19
C ALA A 28 -6.87 -17.13 5.51
N LYS A 29 -8.04 -17.36 6.11
CA LYS A 29 -8.48 -16.79 7.40
C LYS A 29 -7.90 -17.58 8.59
N VAL A 30 -7.51 -16.90 9.66
CA VAL A 30 -7.11 -17.53 10.94
C VAL A 30 -7.66 -16.70 12.10
N SER A 31 -8.50 -17.33 12.94
CA SER A 31 -9.05 -16.74 14.17
C SER A 31 -7.97 -16.51 15.22
N THR A 32 -7.99 -15.36 15.89
CA THR A 32 -7.19 -15.09 17.09
C THR A 32 -8.02 -14.39 18.17
N THR A 33 -7.79 -14.78 19.42
CA THR A 33 -8.45 -14.28 20.64
C THR A 33 -7.69 -13.07 21.18
N THR A 34 -8.38 -11.98 21.52
CA THR A 34 -7.80 -10.69 21.91
C THR A 34 -7.49 -10.62 23.41
N THR A 35 -6.28 -10.16 23.78
CA THR A 35 -6.00 -9.58 25.11
C THR A 35 -4.95 -8.48 24.95
N THR A 36 -5.23 -7.28 25.45
CA THR A 36 -4.40 -6.07 25.31
C THR A 36 -3.47 -5.86 26.51
N PRO A 37 -2.18 -5.52 26.29
CA PRO A 37 -1.43 -4.76 27.29
C PRO A 37 -0.71 -3.51 26.73
N ALA A 38 -0.40 -2.58 27.64
CA ALA A 38 0.23 -1.29 27.41
C ALA A 38 1.72 -1.38 26.99
N VAL A 39 2.18 -0.42 26.19
CA VAL A 39 3.47 -0.43 25.48
C VAL A 39 4.59 0.17 26.34
N SER A 40 5.62 -0.64 26.63
CA SER A 40 6.96 -0.19 26.97
C SER A 40 7.90 -0.57 25.83
N ASN A 41 8.66 0.39 25.31
CA ASN A 41 9.56 0.22 24.16
C ASN A 41 10.87 -0.46 24.55
N THR A 42 10.82 -1.77 24.70
CA THR A 42 11.94 -2.70 24.47
C THR A 42 11.39 -3.82 23.60
N SER A 43 12.04 -4.16 22.48
CA SER A 43 11.62 -5.34 21.70
C SER A 43 11.81 -6.56 22.59
N THR A 44 10.69 -7.10 23.10
CA THR A 44 10.62 -8.23 24.04
C THR A 44 10.34 -9.54 23.31
N PHE A 45 10.74 -9.65 22.04
CA PHE A 45 10.64 -10.92 21.35
C PHE A 45 11.70 -11.88 21.90
N SER A 46 11.27 -12.80 22.76
CA SER A 46 12.06 -13.95 23.19
C SER A 46 11.91 -15.07 22.18
N PRO A 47 13.00 -15.53 21.52
CA PRO A 47 12.96 -16.63 20.57
C PRO A 47 12.36 -17.88 21.20
N THR A 48 11.54 -18.61 20.45
CA THR A 48 10.86 -19.80 20.96
C THR A 48 11.68 -21.07 20.78
N ARG A 49 12.62 -21.07 19.83
CA ARG A 49 13.53 -22.19 19.52
C ARG A 49 14.88 -21.68 19.03
N ASP A 50 15.88 -22.55 19.06
CA ASP A 50 17.14 -22.30 18.37
C ASP A 50 16.90 -22.14 16.85
N PHE A 51 17.31 -20.99 16.31
CA PHE A 51 17.06 -20.62 14.92
C PHE A 51 17.73 -21.60 13.95
N GLN A 52 18.96 -22.03 14.23
CA GLN A 52 19.69 -22.97 13.37
C GLN A 52 19.00 -24.33 13.33
N SER A 53 18.56 -24.84 14.48
CA SER A 53 17.78 -26.08 14.57
C SER A 53 16.47 -25.98 13.79
N CYS A 54 15.79 -24.83 13.85
CA CYS A 54 14.59 -24.60 13.04
C CYS A 54 14.89 -24.64 11.54
N ILE A 55 15.89 -23.89 11.07
CA ILE A 55 16.29 -23.86 9.65
C ILE A 55 16.67 -25.26 9.18
N ALA A 56 17.51 -25.99 9.93
CA ALA A 56 17.87 -27.37 9.61
C ALA A 56 16.64 -28.28 9.47
N GLY A 57 15.62 -28.11 10.32
CA GLY A 57 14.35 -28.82 10.26
C GLY A 57 13.50 -28.53 9.01
N LEU A 58 13.78 -27.44 8.27
CA LEU A 58 13.08 -27.11 7.02
C LEU A 58 13.68 -27.80 5.78
N ARG A 59 14.87 -28.40 5.89
CA ARG A 59 15.62 -28.94 4.75
C ARG A 59 14.84 -29.95 3.92
N SER A 60 14.17 -30.91 4.57
CA SER A 60 13.38 -31.94 3.86
C SER A 60 12.20 -31.34 3.08
N GLN A 61 11.53 -30.34 3.65
CA GLN A 61 10.42 -29.62 3.00
C GLN A 61 10.92 -28.77 1.83
N ALA A 62 12.07 -28.10 2.00
CA ALA A 62 12.69 -27.33 0.92
C ALA A 62 13.03 -28.23 -0.27
N ILE A 63 13.65 -29.39 -0.02
CA ILE A 63 13.98 -30.37 -1.07
C ILE A 63 12.73 -30.92 -1.75
N ALA A 64 11.71 -31.29 -0.98
CA ALA A 64 10.42 -31.72 -1.52
C ALA A 64 9.74 -30.65 -2.38
N SER A 65 10.05 -29.38 -2.15
CA SER A 65 9.56 -28.24 -2.94
C SER A 65 10.45 -27.85 -4.13
N GLY A 66 11.49 -28.63 -4.44
CA GLY A 66 12.35 -28.41 -5.62
C GLY A 66 13.63 -27.61 -5.38
N VAL A 67 13.98 -27.31 -4.12
CA VAL A 67 15.29 -26.74 -3.78
C VAL A 67 16.34 -27.86 -3.74
N SER A 68 17.48 -27.72 -4.42
CA SER A 68 18.54 -28.72 -4.33
C SER A 68 19.17 -28.73 -2.93
N ALA A 69 19.66 -29.89 -2.50
CA ALA A 69 20.41 -30.02 -1.25
C ALA A 69 21.58 -29.02 -1.18
N ALA A 70 22.37 -28.90 -2.25
CA ALA A 70 23.49 -27.98 -2.33
C ALA A 70 23.05 -26.51 -2.22
N SER A 71 21.95 -26.12 -2.88
CA SER A 71 21.38 -24.77 -2.77
C SER A 71 20.93 -24.47 -1.35
N PHE A 72 20.22 -25.41 -0.72
CA PHE A 72 19.76 -25.24 0.66
C PHE A 72 20.94 -25.05 1.61
N ASP A 73 21.92 -25.95 1.55
CA ASP A 73 23.08 -25.92 2.43
C ASP A 73 23.89 -24.61 2.22
N ARG A 74 24.13 -24.21 0.96
CA ARG A 74 24.79 -22.95 0.60
C ARG A 74 24.08 -21.72 1.15
N TYR A 75 22.76 -21.64 1.00
CA TYR A 75 21.99 -20.45 1.33
C TYR A 75 21.56 -20.39 2.81
N THR A 76 21.79 -21.46 3.58
CA THR A 76 21.45 -21.50 5.01
C THR A 76 22.65 -21.50 5.95
N GLN A 77 23.84 -21.91 5.49
CA GLN A 77 25.04 -22.07 6.35
C GLN A 77 25.41 -20.86 7.23
N ASN A 78 25.11 -19.63 6.77
CA ASN A 78 25.47 -18.38 7.45
C ASN A 78 24.24 -17.50 7.79
N LEU A 79 23.02 -18.06 7.75
CA LEU A 79 21.84 -17.28 8.09
C LEU A 79 21.79 -17.02 9.59
N SER A 80 21.46 -15.80 9.97
CA SER A 80 21.16 -15.40 11.35
C SER A 80 19.77 -14.78 11.42
N ALA A 81 19.07 -14.96 12.54
CA ALA A 81 17.74 -14.37 12.69
C ALA A 81 17.83 -12.83 12.75
N ASP A 82 16.92 -12.13 12.08
CA ASP A 82 16.69 -10.69 12.25
C ASP A 82 15.32 -10.47 12.92
N TYR A 83 15.29 -10.42 14.24
CA TYR A 83 14.04 -10.28 14.98
C TYR A 83 13.35 -8.92 14.78
N SER A 84 14.01 -7.92 14.18
CA SER A 84 13.38 -6.65 13.84
C SER A 84 12.24 -6.80 12.82
N VAL A 85 12.20 -7.91 12.07
CA VAL A 85 11.10 -8.20 11.12
C VAL A 85 9.83 -8.69 11.84
N ILE A 86 9.94 -9.20 13.07
CA ILE A 86 8.80 -9.73 13.82
C ILE A 86 7.87 -8.60 14.25
N ASP A 87 8.44 -7.52 14.78
CA ASP A 87 7.66 -6.34 15.20
C ASP A 87 6.91 -5.71 14.03
N ARG A 88 7.44 -5.84 12.81
CA ARG A 88 6.83 -5.32 11.57
C ARG A 88 5.63 -6.13 11.10
N LEU A 89 5.47 -7.38 11.53
CA LEU A 89 4.28 -8.19 11.20
C LEU A 89 2.98 -7.53 11.61
N ASN A 90 3.01 -6.66 12.62
CA ASN A 90 1.82 -5.98 13.14
C ASN A 90 1.54 -4.63 12.45
N TYR A 91 2.40 -4.20 11.53
CA TYR A 91 2.29 -2.89 10.89
C TYR A 91 1.83 -3.00 9.44
N GLN A 92 0.59 -2.56 9.18
CA GLN A 92 0.08 -2.35 7.82
C GLN A 92 -0.47 -0.93 7.67
N PRO A 93 0.33 -0.01 7.08
CA PRO A 93 -0.06 1.39 6.97
C PRO A 93 -1.33 1.58 6.13
N GLU A 94 -1.60 0.71 5.15
CA GLU A 94 -2.74 0.79 4.24
C GLU A 94 -4.10 0.74 4.95
N PHE A 95 -4.17 0.06 6.11
CA PHE A 95 -5.39 -0.14 6.89
C PHE A 95 -5.49 0.77 8.13
N SER A 96 -4.37 1.31 8.58
CA SER A 96 -4.27 2.07 9.83
C SER A 96 -4.05 3.57 9.61
N THR A 97 -3.56 3.96 8.44
CA THR A 97 -3.31 5.35 8.08
C THR A 97 -4.59 5.97 7.51
N PRO A 98 -5.00 7.17 7.96
CA PRO A 98 -6.09 7.89 7.32
C PRO A 98 -5.86 8.02 5.81
N ILE A 99 -6.90 7.79 5.01
CA ILE A 99 -6.77 7.69 3.55
C ILE A 99 -6.10 8.91 2.90
N TRP A 100 -6.36 10.11 3.40
CA TRP A 100 -5.73 11.34 2.92
C TRP A 100 -4.24 11.42 3.21
N ASP A 101 -3.79 10.90 4.36
CA ASP A 101 -2.37 10.83 4.69
C ASP A 101 -1.69 9.78 3.82
N TYR A 102 -2.30 8.60 3.69
CA TYR A 102 -1.81 7.52 2.85
C TYR A 102 -1.63 7.96 1.38
N LEU A 103 -2.65 8.58 0.80
CA LEU A 103 -2.59 9.08 -0.58
C LEU A 103 -1.61 10.25 -0.74
N SER A 104 -1.56 11.20 0.19
CA SER A 104 -0.58 12.31 0.12
C SER A 104 0.87 11.82 0.19
N GLY A 105 1.10 10.66 0.81
CA GLY A 105 2.36 9.96 0.85
C GLY A 105 2.79 9.37 -0.50
N LEU A 106 1.80 8.95 -1.30
CA LEU A 106 2.02 8.12 -2.47
C LEU A 106 1.67 8.79 -3.81
N VAL A 107 0.94 9.89 -3.79
CA VAL A 107 0.51 10.62 -4.98
C VAL A 107 0.70 12.12 -4.74
N ASP A 108 1.94 12.58 -4.93
CA ASP A 108 2.32 13.99 -4.90
C ASP A 108 2.92 14.44 -6.23
N ASN A 109 3.16 15.75 -6.38
CA ASN A 109 3.67 16.31 -7.63
C ASN A 109 5.10 15.86 -7.94
N GLU A 110 5.93 15.58 -6.92
CA GLU A 110 7.30 15.08 -7.10
C GLU A 110 7.27 13.70 -7.76
N ARG A 111 6.44 12.80 -7.23
CA ARG A 111 6.28 11.45 -7.80
C ARG A 111 5.62 11.48 -9.18
N VAL A 112 4.61 12.33 -9.39
CA VAL A 112 3.98 12.48 -10.72
C VAL A 112 5.01 12.93 -11.77
N GLN A 113 5.84 13.92 -11.45
CA GLN A 113 6.89 14.40 -12.35
C GLN A 113 7.93 13.31 -12.63
N ALA A 114 8.38 12.60 -11.59
CA ALA A 114 9.30 11.47 -11.76
C ALA A 114 8.69 10.38 -12.64
N GLY A 115 7.43 10.02 -12.44
CA GLY A 115 6.74 9.04 -13.28
C GLY A 115 6.58 9.48 -14.73
N GLN A 116 6.31 10.77 -15.00
CA GLN A 116 6.30 11.32 -16.36
C GLN A 116 7.68 11.24 -17.03
N GLN A 117 8.75 11.49 -16.27
CA GLN A 117 10.11 11.27 -16.76
C GLN A 117 10.37 9.79 -17.07
N LYS A 118 9.91 8.86 -16.22
CA LYS A 118 10.03 7.41 -16.47
C LYS A 118 9.25 6.95 -17.68
N LEU A 119 8.04 7.49 -17.91
CA LEU A 119 7.26 7.25 -19.13
C LEU A 119 8.04 7.67 -20.38
N ALA A 120 8.68 8.84 -20.34
CA ALA A 120 9.50 9.34 -21.44
C ALA A 120 10.78 8.51 -21.64
N GLN A 121 11.50 8.22 -20.55
CA GLN A 121 12.76 7.48 -20.55
C GLN A 121 12.60 6.05 -21.07
N HIS A 122 11.49 5.38 -20.73
CA HIS A 122 11.23 3.98 -21.06
C HIS A 122 10.15 3.80 -22.12
N ARG A 123 9.89 4.83 -22.94
CA ARG A 123 8.77 4.86 -23.90
C ARG A 123 8.71 3.62 -24.80
N ASP A 124 9.85 3.19 -25.32
CA ASP A 124 9.90 2.10 -26.30
C ASP A 124 9.61 0.74 -25.67
N VAL A 125 10.13 0.48 -24.47
CA VAL A 125 9.80 -0.76 -23.74
C VAL A 125 8.35 -0.73 -23.25
N LEU A 126 7.87 0.39 -22.72
CA LEU A 126 6.48 0.54 -22.27
C LEU A 126 5.49 0.32 -23.41
N ARG A 127 5.79 0.79 -24.62
CA ARG A 127 4.96 0.54 -25.80
C ARG A 127 4.88 -0.95 -26.15
N ARG A 128 6.01 -1.67 -26.10
CA ARG A 128 6.04 -3.13 -26.32
C ARG A 128 5.25 -3.86 -25.23
N VAL A 129 5.41 -3.45 -23.97
CA VAL A 129 4.66 -3.98 -22.82
C VAL A 129 3.15 -3.76 -23.00
N GLU A 130 2.75 -2.55 -23.36
CA GLU A 130 1.34 -2.24 -23.61
C GLU A 130 0.77 -3.05 -24.78
N GLN A 131 1.52 -3.23 -25.86
CA GLN A 131 1.12 -4.08 -26.98
C GLN A 131 0.96 -5.55 -26.58
N ALA A 132 1.87 -6.08 -25.75
CA ALA A 132 1.85 -7.48 -25.33
C ALA A 132 0.73 -7.79 -24.33
N TYR A 133 0.46 -6.89 -23.39
CA TYR A 133 -0.43 -7.16 -22.25
C TYR A 133 -1.77 -6.39 -22.32
N GLY A 134 -1.84 -5.33 -23.13
CA GLY A 134 -3.01 -4.46 -23.22
C GLY A 134 -3.26 -3.63 -21.95
N VAL A 135 -2.22 -3.40 -21.15
CA VAL A 135 -2.22 -2.55 -19.96
C VAL A 135 -1.55 -1.23 -20.31
N PRO A 136 -2.20 -0.07 -20.11
CA PRO A 136 -1.62 1.23 -20.44
C PRO A 136 -0.31 1.50 -19.70
N ALA A 137 0.63 2.16 -20.38
CA ALA A 137 1.94 2.50 -19.83
C ALA A 137 1.85 3.26 -18.50
N GLU A 138 0.91 4.21 -18.36
CA GLU A 138 0.75 4.99 -17.14
C GLU A 138 0.24 4.16 -15.97
N THR A 139 -0.53 3.10 -16.22
CA THR A 139 -0.93 2.16 -15.16
C THR A 139 0.26 1.35 -14.68
N VAL A 140 1.07 0.83 -15.60
CA VAL A 140 2.29 0.07 -15.25
C VAL A 140 3.27 0.94 -14.47
N VAL A 141 3.51 2.17 -14.94
CA VAL A 141 4.39 3.12 -14.24
C VAL A 141 3.79 3.58 -12.91
N ALA A 142 2.46 3.71 -12.78
CA ALA A 142 1.85 4.03 -11.50
C ALA A 142 2.06 2.93 -10.46
N VAL A 143 1.92 1.65 -10.83
CA VAL A 143 2.29 0.54 -9.95
C VAL A 143 3.75 0.65 -9.54
N TRP A 144 4.65 0.83 -10.50
CA TRP A 144 6.09 0.96 -10.24
C TRP A 144 6.43 2.12 -9.28
N GLY A 145 5.74 3.25 -9.41
CA GLY A 145 5.90 4.41 -8.54
C GLY A 145 5.40 4.18 -7.12
N VAL A 146 4.30 3.45 -6.95
CA VAL A 146 3.75 3.11 -5.63
C VAL A 146 4.59 2.04 -4.93
N GLU A 147 5.02 1.01 -5.65
CA GLU A 147 5.76 -0.13 -5.08
C GLU A 147 7.16 0.24 -4.60
N SER A 148 7.94 0.90 -5.46
CA SER A 148 9.38 1.07 -5.21
C SER A 148 9.87 2.48 -5.48
N ASN A 149 8.96 3.46 -5.64
CA ASN A 149 9.32 4.80 -6.08
C ASN A 149 10.19 4.76 -7.34
N TYR A 150 9.78 3.97 -8.34
CA TYR A 150 10.51 3.78 -9.58
C TYR A 150 11.89 3.09 -9.42
N GLY A 151 12.06 2.27 -8.38
CA GLY A 151 13.29 1.54 -8.07
C GLY A 151 14.16 2.17 -6.99
N ASP A 152 13.89 3.43 -6.60
CA ASP A 152 14.69 4.13 -5.58
C ASP A 152 14.53 3.52 -4.18
N ILE A 153 13.45 2.76 -3.95
CA ILE A 153 13.14 2.08 -2.69
C ILE A 153 12.88 0.60 -2.98
N SER A 154 13.95 -0.20 -3.02
CA SER A 154 13.87 -1.65 -3.23
C SER A 154 13.73 -2.45 -1.93
N GLY A 155 14.01 -1.82 -0.79
CA GLY A 155 14.09 -2.47 0.52
C GLY A 155 15.52 -2.56 1.03
N ARG A 156 15.69 -3.11 2.24
CA ARG A 156 17.01 -3.17 2.90
C ARG A 156 17.28 -4.49 3.62
N TYR A 157 16.31 -5.39 3.61
CA TYR A 157 16.43 -6.67 4.30
C TYR A 157 16.98 -7.72 3.33
N PRO A 158 18.07 -8.43 3.67
CA PRO A 158 18.48 -9.61 2.91
C PRO A 158 17.33 -10.63 2.89
N LEU A 159 16.83 -10.99 1.70
CA LEU A 159 15.54 -11.65 1.57
C LEU A 159 15.50 -13.03 2.25
N LEU A 160 16.57 -13.83 2.08
CA LEU A 160 16.73 -15.13 2.72
C LEU A 160 16.74 -15.01 4.26
N GLN A 161 17.36 -13.95 4.79
CA GLN A 161 17.44 -13.74 6.23
C GLN A 161 16.08 -13.38 6.83
N ALA A 162 15.37 -12.45 6.21
CA ALA A 162 14.03 -12.03 6.64
C ALA A 162 13.03 -13.19 6.55
N LEU A 163 12.97 -13.87 5.39
CA LEU A 163 12.06 -14.98 5.17
C LEU A 163 12.43 -16.22 5.98
N GLY A 164 13.72 -16.48 6.22
CA GLY A 164 14.18 -17.53 7.13
C GLY A 164 13.73 -17.28 8.56
N THR A 165 13.87 -16.03 9.04
CA THR A 165 13.37 -15.62 10.37
C THR A 165 11.86 -15.84 10.47
N LEU A 166 11.08 -15.36 9.50
CA LEU A 166 9.62 -15.49 9.47
C LEU A 166 9.12 -16.93 9.24
N SER A 167 9.95 -17.79 8.65
CA SER A 167 9.67 -19.24 8.51
C SER A 167 9.77 -19.98 9.85
N CYS A 168 10.57 -19.45 10.77
CA CYS A 168 10.88 -20.04 12.06
C CYS A 168 10.11 -19.40 13.22
N GLU A 169 9.79 -18.12 13.14
CA GLU A 169 9.28 -17.33 14.26
C GLU A 169 8.09 -16.46 13.86
N GLY A 170 7.35 -15.95 14.85
CA GLY A 170 6.19 -15.09 14.63
C GLY A 170 4.95 -15.85 14.15
N ARG A 171 4.23 -15.29 13.18
CA ARG A 171 2.95 -15.81 12.66
C ARG A 171 3.03 -16.10 11.17
N ARG A 172 2.13 -16.95 10.67
CA ARG A 172 2.04 -17.35 9.26
C ARG A 172 3.31 -18.06 8.74
N GLN A 173 4.03 -18.76 9.61
CA GLN A 173 5.28 -19.47 9.27
C GLN A 173 5.13 -20.39 8.04
N SER A 174 3.98 -21.09 7.89
CA SER A 174 3.72 -21.92 6.71
C SER A 174 3.78 -21.14 5.40
N TYR A 175 3.19 -19.94 5.36
CA TYR A 175 3.25 -19.04 4.21
C TYR A 175 4.70 -18.61 3.93
N PHE A 176 5.41 -18.13 4.97
CA PHE A 176 6.78 -17.65 4.81
C PHE A 176 7.77 -18.76 4.46
N ARG A 177 7.55 -20.00 4.88
CA ARG A 177 8.32 -21.17 4.41
C ARG A 177 8.20 -21.35 2.90
N GLY A 178 6.98 -21.20 2.35
CA GLY A 178 6.76 -21.25 0.91
C GLY A 178 7.56 -20.18 0.17
N GLU A 179 7.54 -18.94 0.67
CA GLU A 179 8.30 -17.82 0.10
C GLU A 179 9.82 -17.99 0.25
N PHE A 180 10.28 -18.52 1.38
CA PHE A 180 11.68 -18.83 1.64
C PHE A 180 12.20 -19.89 0.65
N PHE A 181 11.44 -20.94 0.40
CA PHE A 181 11.80 -21.97 -0.57
C PHE A 181 11.76 -21.45 -2.01
N ALA A 182 10.76 -20.64 -2.35
CA ALA A 182 10.69 -19.97 -3.65
C ALA A 182 11.92 -19.06 -3.87
N THR A 183 12.36 -18.32 -2.85
CA THR A 183 13.58 -17.50 -2.92
C THR A 183 14.81 -18.34 -3.27
N MET A 184 14.97 -19.52 -2.66
CA MET A 184 16.09 -20.42 -2.98
C MET A 184 15.99 -20.98 -4.41
N ARG A 185 14.78 -21.29 -4.90
CA ARG A 185 14.58 -21.74 -6.28
C ARG A 185 14.90 -20.65 -7.30
N ILE A 186 14.56 -19.40 -7.01
CA ILE A 186 14.93 -18.24 -7.83
C ILE A 186 16.46 -18.14 -7.94
N LEU A 187 17.16 -18.20 -6.81
CA LEU A 187 18.62 -18.19 -6.76
C LEU A 187 19.25 -19.40 -7.46
N GLN A 188 18.63 -20.58 -7.35
CA GLN A 188 19.07 -21.79 -8.05
C GLN A 188 18.91 -21.69 -9.56
N ARG A 189 17.86 -21.01 -10.05
CA ARG A 189 17.66 -20.76 -11.49
C ARG A 189 18.72 -19.80 -12.05
N GLY A 190 19.22 -18.89 -11.21
CA GLY A 190 20.27 -17.94 -11.57
C GLY A 190 19.76 -16.64 -12.20
N ASP A 191 18.48 -16.32 -12.02
CA ASP A 191 17.88 -15.08 -12.55
C ASP A 191 18.42 -13.84 -11.87
N VAL A 192 18.69 -13.97 -10.57
CA VAL A 192 19.20 -12.93 -9.69
C VAL A 192 20.24 -13.56 -8.77
N THR A 193 21.21 -12.76 -8.36
CA THR A 193 22.24 -13.18 -7.40
C THR A 193 21.79 -12.93 -5.96
N GLN A 194 22.44 -13.59 -5.00
CA GLN A 194 22.15 -13.41 -3.59
C GLN A 194 22.36 -11.94 -3.15
N ASP A 195 23.36 -11.26 -3.68
CA ASP A 195 23.67 -9.87 -3.34
C ASP A 195 22.67 -8.87 -3.94
N GLN A 196 21.90 -9.28 -4.95
CA GLN A 196 20.80 -8.48 -5.50
C GLN A 196 19.49 -8.66 -4.70
N LEU A 197 19.34 -9.76 -3.95
CA LEU A 197 18.10 -10.09 -3.25
C LEU A 197 17.95 -9.37 -1.90
N TYR A 198 17.76 -8.06 -2.00
CA TYR A 198 17.26 -7.21 -0.92
C TYR A 198 15.80 -6.85 -1.17
N GLY A 199 15.04 -6.73 -0.08
CA GLY A 199 13.63 -6.46 -0.14
C GLY A 199 13.03 -5.85 1.12
N SER A 200 11.71 -5.83 1.14
CA SER A 200 10.92 -5.53 2.32
C SER A 200 11.13 -6.60 3.38
N TRP A 201 10.82 -6.25 4.62
CA TRP A 201 10.89 -7.17 5.76
C TRP A 201 10.01 -8.43 5.56
N ALA A 202 8.98 -8.35 4.72
CA ALA A 202 8.04 -9.44 4.46
C ALA A 202 8.46 -10.32 3.27
N GLY A 203 9.53 -9.96 2.55
CA GLY A 203 10.04 -10.73 1.41
C GLY A 203 9.62 -10.22 0.03
N ALA A 204 8.93 -9.09 -0.07
CA ALA A 204 8.71 -8.42 -1.35
C ALA A 204 10.02 -7.80 -1.85
N PHE A 205 10.39 -7.93 -3.14
CA PHE A 205 11.70 -7.48 -3.62
C PHE A 205 11.67 -6.85 -5.02
N GLY A 206 12.77 -6.15 -5.34
CA GLY A 206 12.99 -5.53 -6.65
C GLY A 206 12.04 -4.37 -6.96
N HIS A 207 11.99 -4.00 -8.23
CA HIS A 207 11.16 -2.90 -8.74
C HIS A 207 9.66 -3.16 -8.56
N THR A 208 9.24 -4.43 -8.63
CA THR A 208 7.82 -4.84 -8.58
C THR A 208 7.33 -5.13 -7.17
N GLN A 209 8.24 -5.28 -6.19
CA GLN A 209 7.90 -5.75 -4.84
C GLN A 209 7.06 -7.05 -4.87
N PHE A 210 7.34 -7.93 -5.83
CA PHE A 210 6.74 -9.26 -5.83
C PHE A 210 7.24 -10.07 -4.66
N MET A 211 6.32 -10.84 -4.08
CA MET A 211 6.69 -11.99 -3.26
C MET A 211 7.37 -13.06 -4.15
N PRO A 212 8.34 -13.83 -3.64
CA PRO A 212 9.02 -14.90 -4.38
C PRO A 212 8.09 -15.86 -5.14
N SER A 213 6.99 -16.30 -4.54
CA SER A 213 6.01 -17.16 -5.22
C SER A 213 5.27 -16.45 -6.36
N THR A 214 5.07 -15.14 -6.24
CA THR A 214 4.48 -14.29 -7.28
C THR A 214 5.47 -14.11 -8.43
N TYR A 215 6.75 -13.88 -8.12
CA TYR A 215 7.83 -13.88 -9.08
C TYR A 215 7.86 -15.18 -9.90
N GLU A 216 7.85 -16.36 -9.24
CA GLU A 216 7.96 -17.63 -9.97
C GLU A 216 6.84 -17.80 -11.00
N ARG A 217 5.64 -17.37 -10.64
CA ARG A 217 4.42 -17.48 -11.45
C ARG A 217 4.31 -16.43 -12.55
N LEU A 218 4.81 -15.22 -12.34
CA LEU A 218 4.45 -14.04 -13.14
C LEU A 218 5.62 -13.23 -13.67
N ALA A 219 6.84 -13.43 -13.18
CA ALA A 219 8.00 -12.73 -13.72
C ALA A 219 8.22 -13.13 -15.19
N VAL A 220 8.65 -12.16 -16.00
CA VAL A 220 8.84 -12.26 -17.44
C VAL A 220 10.24 -11.75 -17.77
N ASP A 221 10.90 -12.48 -18.66
CA ASP A 221 12.13 -12.09 -19.35
C ASP A 221 11.68 -11.33 -20.60
N PHE A 222 11.92 -10.03 -20.64
CA PHE A 222 11.37 -9.13 -21.66
C PHE A 222 12.44 -8.42 -22.48
N ASP A 223 13.69 -8.55 -22.09
CA ASP A 223 14.86 -8.21 -22.91
C ASP A 223 15.54 -9.45 -23.55
N ASP A 224 15.00 -10.65 -23.32
CA ASP A 224 15.39 -11.93 -23.93
C ASP A 224 16.84 -12.35 -23.58
N ASP A 225 17.32 -11.98 -22.38
CA ASP A 225 18.67 -12.31 -21.91
C ASP A 225 18.76 -13.68 -21.19
N GLY A 226 17.62 -14.35 -21.03
CA GLY A 226 17.46 -15.64 -20.36
C GLY A 226 17.11 -15.53 -18.87
N ARG A 227 17.06 -14.33 -18.30
CA ARG A 227 16.78 -14.06 -16.88
C ARG A 227 15.50 -13.27 -16.73
N ARG A 228 14.93 -13.33 -15.52
CA ARG A 228 13.73 -12.57 -15.16
C ARG A 228 14.09 -11.56 -14.07
N ASP A 229 15.06 -10.69 -14.34
CA ASP A 229 15.69 -9.85 -13.33
C ASP A 229 14.80 -8.65 -12.96
N LEU A 230 13.91 -8.84 -11.98
CA LEU A 230 13.07 -7.75 -11.45
C LEU A 230 13.84 -6.76 -10.56
N VAL A 231 15.14 -6.93 -10.35
CA VAL A 231 15.99 -6.05 -9.55
C VAL A 231 16.77 -5.08 -10.42
N SER A 232 17.34 -5.54 -11.54
CA SER A 232 18.20 -4.70 -12.40
C SER A 232 17.64 -4.48 -13.80
N SER A 233 16.74 -5.33 -14.29
CA SER A 233 16.09 -5.15 -15.60
C SER A 233 14.77 -4.40 -15.44
N ILE A 234 14.79 -3.13 -15.86
CA ILE A 234 13.56 -2.33 -15.98
C ILE A 234 12.59 -2.94 -16.99
N PRO A 235 13.01 -3.42 -18.18
CA PRO A 235 12.14 -4.17 -19.08
C PRO A 235 11.37 -5.30 -18.40
N ASP A 236 12.06 -6.16 -17.66
CA ASP A 236 11.45 -7.29 -16.96
C ASP A 236 10.48 -6.84 -15.88
N ALA A 237 10.85 -5.83 -15.09
CA ALA A 237 9.99 -5.27 -14.06
C ALA A 237 8.68 -4.71 -14.62
N LEU A 238 8.76 -3.95 -15.71
CA LEU A 238 7.58 -3.35 -16.36
C LEU A 238 6.69 -4.42 -17.01
N ALA A 239 7.28 -5.37 -17.73
CA ALA A 239 6.56 -6.47 -18.35
C ALA A 239 5.90 -7.39 -17.33
N SER A 240 6.61 -7.72 -16.26
CA SER A 240 6.10 -8.56 -15.16
C SER A 240 4.93 -7.89 -14.43
N THR A 241 5.01 -6.57 -14.23
CA THR A 241 3.91 -5.77 -13.67
C THR A 241 2.67 -5.81 -14.58
N ALA A 242 2.85 -5.64 -15.88
CA ALA A 242 1.75 -5.71 -16.84
C ALA A 242 1.17 -7.13 -16.95
N ASN A 243 2.02 -8.17 -16.94
CA ASN A 243 1.62 -9.57 -16.91
C ASN A 243 0.78 -9.88 -15.67
N PHE A 244 1.17 -9.36 -14.50
CA PHE A 244 0.38 -9.47 -13.28
C PHE A 244 -1.02 -8.89 -13.47
N LEU A 245 -1.12 -7.64 -13.90
CA LEU A 245 -2.41 -6.97 -14.08
C LEU A 245 -3.28 -7.69 -15.13
N LYS A 246 -2.67 -8.15 -16.23
CA LYS A 246 -3.35 -8.96 -17.24
C LYS A 246 -3.91 -10.25 -16.67
N ARG A 247 -3.10 -11.01 -15.91
CA ARG A 247 -3.52 -12.26 -15.25
C ARG A 247 -4.55 -12.01 -14.15
N ALA A 248 -4.52 -10.83 -13.53
CA ALA A 248 -5.52 -10.39 -12.56
C ALA A 248 -6.87 -9.99 -13.20
N GLY A 249 -6.97 -10.02 -14.53
CA GLY A 249 -8.21 -9.78 -15.28
C GLY A 249 -8.37 -8.34 -15.76
N TRP A 250 -7.27 -7.62 -15.99
CA TRP A 250 -7.31 -6.32 -16.66
C TRP A 250 -8.01 -6.40 -18.03
N GLN A 251 -8.94 -5.49 -18.25
CA GLN A 251 -9.72 -5.31 -19.47
C GLN A 251 -9.17 -4.09 -20.23
N THR A 252 -8.51 -4.35 -21.36
CA THR A 252 -7.96 -3.30 -22.23
C THR A 252 -9.05 -2.33 -22.66
N GLY A 253 -8.76 -1.02 -22.59
CA GLY A 253 -9.68 0.03 -22.98
C GLY A 253 -10.81 0.33 -21.99
N MET A 254 -10.91 -0.39 -20.86
CA MET A 254 -11.85 -0.08 -19.78
C MET A 254 -11.18 0.80 -18.70
N PRO A 255 -11.89 1.75 -18.07
CA PRO A 255 -11.33 2.52 -16.97
C PRO A 255 -11.21 1.68 -15.69
N TRP A 256 -10.33 2.09 -14.77
CA TRP A 256 -10.33 1.54 -13.42
C TRP A 256 -11.58 1.99 -12.65
N GLY A 257 -11.99 3.24 -12.85
CA GLY A 257 -13.05 3.92 -12.12
C GLY A 257 -13.02 5.42 -12.39
N PHE A 258 -13.84 6.16 -11.67
CA PHE A 258 -13.84 7.62 -11.67
C PHE A 258 -14.61 8.16 -10.46
N GLU A 259 -14.35 9.42 -10.11
CA GLU A 259 -15.02 10.11 -9.02
C GLU A 259 -16.47 10.48 -9.38
N VAL A 260 -17.38 10.31 -8.43
CA VAL A 260 -18.81 10.56 -8.60
C VAL A 260 -19.38 11.43 -7.48
N LYS A 261 -20.50 12.08 -7.79
CA LYS A 261 -21.40 12.71 -6.83
C LYS A 261 -22.67 11.88 -6.74
N ILE A 262 -23.19 11.74 -5.53
CA ILE A 262 -24.47 11.07 -5.25
C ILE A 262 -25.51 12.12 -4.81
N PRO A 263 -26.80 11.90 -5.04
CA PRO A 263 -27.84 12.79 -4.53
C PRO A 263 -27.82 12.88 -3.01
N GLN A 264 -28.24 14.05 -2.49
CA GLN A 264 -28.39 14.23 -1.05
C GLN A 264 -29.37 13.20 -0.48
N GLY A 265 -28.94 12.50 0.59
CA GLY A 265 -29.75 11.48 1.25
C GLY A 265 -29.73 10.09 0.58
N MET A 266 -29.02 9.91 -0.54
CA MET A 266 -28.78 8.58 -1.09
C MET A 266 -27.99 7.73 -0.08
N SER A 267 -28.54 6.58 0.28
CA SER A 267 -27.85 5.63 1.16
C SER A 267 -26.70 4.96 0.42
N ILE A 268 -25.52 4.94 1.06
CA ILE A 268 -24.37 4.15 0.61
C ILE A 268 -24.18 2.87 1.43
N SER A 269 -25.16 2.54 2.28
CA SER A 269 -25.11 1.34 3.11
C SER A 269 -25.16 0.08 2.25
N GLY A 270 -24.21 -0.84 2.46
CA GLY A 270 -24.09 -2.06 1.66
C GLY A 270 -23.42 -1.87 0.30
N GLU A 271 -23.10 -0.62 -0.08
CA GLU A 271 -22.30 -0.36 -1.27
C GLU A 271 -20.84 -0.70 -1.01
N SER A 272 -20.20 -1.33 -2.00
CA SER A 272 -18.80 -1.69 -1.93
C SER A 272 -18.22 -1.95 -3.31
N ARG A 273 -16.89 -2.09 -3.39
CA ARG A 273 -16.18 -2.57 -4.59
C ARG A 273 -16.77 -3.86 -5.18
N ARG A 274 -17.27 -4.76 -4.32
CA ARG A 274 -17.77 -6.09 -4.69
C ARG A 274 -19.27 -6.11 -5.01
N ASN A 275 -20.06 -5.24 -4.40
CA ASN A 275 -21.50 -5.12 -4.67
C ASN A 275 -21.72 -4.24 -5.91
N LYS A 276 -21.40 -4.79 -7.09
CA LYS A 276 -21.48 -4.03 -8.34
C LYS A 276 -22.91 -3.97 -8.88
N LYS A 277 -23.28 -2.81 -9.42
CA LYS A 277 -24.54 -2.57 -10.13
C LYS A 277 -24.26 -2.00 -11.51
N SER A 278 -25.23 -2.09 -12.42
CA SER A 278 -25.09 -1.54 -13.77
C SER A 278 -24.99 -0.01 -13.74
N LEU A 279 -24.31 0.60 -14.72
CA LEU A 279 -24.28 2.06 -14.85
C LEU A 279 -25.68 2.66 -15.02
N ASN A 280 -26.60 1.99 -15.71
CA ASN A 280 -28.01 2.43 -15.78
C ASN A 280 -28.65 2.51 -14.39
N ASN A 281 -28.40 1.53 -13.52
CA ASN A 281 -28.94 1.54 -12.17
C ASN A 281 -28.35 2.69 -11.32
N TRP A 282 -27.09 3.04 -11.52
CA TRP A 282 -26.48 4.22 -10.89
C TRP A 282 -27.04 5.54 -11.42
N ILE A 283 -27.27 5.63 -12.74
CA ILE A 283 -27.91 6.78 -13.38
C ILE A 283 -29.34 6.97 -12.85
N GLU A 284 -30.12 5.89 -12.74
CA GLU A 284 -31.48 5.90 -12.17
C GLU A 284 -31.51 6.36 -10.71
N GLN A 285 -30.45 6.07 -9.95
CA GLN A 285 -30.25 6.57 -8.58
C GLN A 285 -29.74 8.01 -8.53
N GLY A 286 -29.56 8.69 -9.67
CA GLY A 286 -29.11 10.07 -9.75
C GLY A 286 -27.60 10.27 -9.55
N VAL A 287 -26.80 9.21 -9.63
CA VAL A 287 -25.34 9.32 -9.55
C VAL A 287 -24.82 10.04 -10.80
N THR A 288 -23.90 10.98 -10.61
CA THR A 288 -23.27 11.75 -11.68
C THR A 288 -21.75 11.73 -11.52
N ARG A 289 -20.97 11.93 -12.59
CA ARG A 289 -19.52 12.14 -12.41
C ARG A 289 -19.26 13.45 -11.68
N ALA A 290 -18.18 13.47 -10.88
CA ALA A 290 -17.81 14.65 -10.11
C ALA A 290 -17.47 15.86 -10.99
N ASP A 291 -16.91 15.62 -12.19
CA ASP A 291 -16.55 16.62 -13.20
C ASP A 291 -17.73 17.09 -14.08
N GLY A 292 -18.94 16.54 -13.89
CA GLY A 292 -20.14 16.88 -14.64
C GLY A 292 -20.29 16.20 -16.00
N THR A 293 -19.35 15.36 -16.43
CA THR A 293 -19.46 14.59 -17.68
C THR A 293 -20.39 13.37 -17.52
N ALA A 294 -20.79 12.73 -18.63
CA ALA A 294 -21.69 11.59 -18.59
C ALA A 294 -21.06 10.35 -17.94
N LEU A 295 -21.82 9.53 -17.21
CA LEU A 295 -21.29 8.28 -16.64
C LEU A 295 -20.82 7.29 -17.72
N ILE A 296 -21.52 7.25 -18.86
CA ILE A 296 -21.25 6.35 -19.98
C ILE A 296 -20.43 7.11 -21.01
N GLN A 297 -19.14 6.75 -21.12
CA GLN A 297 -18.18 7.31 -22.07
C GLN A 297 -17.23 6.21 -22.57
N GLY A 298 -16.68 6.39 -23.76
CA GLY A 298 -15.73 5.45 -24.36
C GLY A 298 -16.35 4.05 -24.48
N ASN A 299 -15.68 3.04 -23.93
CA ASN A 299 -16.11 1.64 -23.98
C ASN A 299 -17.15 1.26 -22.90
N LEU A 300 -17.58 2.20 -22.06
CA LEU A 300 -18.61 1.94 -21.07
C LEU A 300 -19.98 1.83 -21.73
N THR A 301 -20.84 0.99 -21.17
CA THR A 301 -22.24 0.81 -21.57
C THR A 301 -23.16 0.89 -20.36
N GLY A 302 -24.46 1.07 -20.58
CA GLY A 302 -25.45 1.07 -19.50
C GLY A 302 -25.47 -0.22 -18.65
N SER A 303 -25.06 -1.36 -19.23
CA SER A 303 -24.97 -2.65 -18.54
C SER A 303 -23.63 -2.89 -17.82
N THR A 304 -22.65 -2.00 -17.99
CA THR A 304 -21.33 -2.14 -17.36
C THR A 304 -21.46 -2.10 -15.85
N GLN A 305 -20.82 -3.05 -15.17
CA GLN A 305 -20.91 -3.22 -13.72
C GLN A 305 -19.87 -2.37 -12.98
N ALA A 306 -20.33 -1.54 -12.04
CA ALA A 306 -19.50 -0.71 -11.18
C ALA A 306 -19.91 -0.88 -9.71
N GLY A 307 -18.93 -0.96 -8.81
CA GLY A 307 -19.14 -0.88 -7.37
C GLY A 307 -18.87 0.55 -6.89
N LEU A 308 -19.59 1.01 -5.86
CA LEU A 308 -19.34 2.31 -5.25
C LEU A 308 -18.43 2.11 -4.02
N ILE A 309 -17.29 2.79 -3.99
CA ILE A 309 -16.41 2.85 -2.81
C ILE A 309 -16.47 4.25 -2.18
N SER A 310 -16.36 4.28 -0.85
CA SER A 310 -16.43 5.49 -0.02
C SER A 310 -15.27 5.52 0.98
N PRO A 311 -14.02 5.79 0.52
CA PRO A 311 -12.82 5.61 1.35
C PRO A 311 -12.78 6.43 2.64
N ALA A 312 -13.53 7.54 2.70
CA ALA A 312 -13.68 8.38 3.89
C ALA A 312 -15.16 8.58 4.27
N GLY A 313 -16.03 7.63 3.93
CA GLY A 313 -17.48 7.74 4.10
C GLY A 313 -18.16 8.70 3.11
N ALA A 314 -19.44 8.96 3.33
CA ALA A 314 -20.30 9.70 2.40
C ALA A 314 -19.92 11.17 2.17
N ASN A 315 -19.18 11.77 3.11
CA ASN A 315 -18.79 13.18 3.07
C ASN A 315 -17.45 13.42 2.35
N GLY A 316 -16.76 12.34 1.95
CA GLY A 316 -15.52 12.43 1.18
C GLY A 316 -15.72 12.12 -0.30
N PRO A 317 -14.60 12.01 -1.05
CA PRO A 317 -14.62 11.53 -2.43
C PRO A 317 -15.25 10.13 -2.53
N LEU A 318 -16.12 9.96 -3.52
CA LEU A 318 -16.78 8.69 -3.83
C LEU A 318 -16.38 8.25 -5.23
N PHE A 319 -16.23 6.94 -5.44
CA PHE A 319 -15.78 6.42 -6.74
C PHE A 319 -16.64 5.25 -7.19
N LEU A 320 -17.06 5.28 -8.45
CA LEU A 320 -17.50 4.08 -9.13
C LEU A 320 -16.26 3.36 -9.67
N VAL A 321 -16.09 2.09 -9.30
CA VAL A 321 -14.93 1.25 -9.64
C VAL A 321 -15.30 -0.03 -10.39
N PHE A 322 -14.53 -0.32 -11.44
CA PHE A 322 -14.76 -1.40 -12.39
C PHE A 322 -13.80 -2.57 -12.19
N ARG A 323 -13.79 -3.53 -13.13
CA ARG A 323 -12.93 -4.72 -13.09
C ARG A 323 -11.44 -4.38 -13.06
N ASN A 324 -11.04 -3.27 -13.67
CA ASN A 324 -9.64 -2.84 -13.68
C ASN A 324 -9.17 -2.32 -12.33
N PHE A 325 -10.04 -1.73 -11.51
CA PHE A 325 -9.72 -1.47 -10.10
C PHE A 325 -9.56 -2.77 -9.32
N ASP A 326 -10.36 -3.80 -9.61
CA ASP A 326 -10.19 -5.12 -8.97
C ASP A 326 -8.86 -5.78 -9.37
N ALA A 327 -8.37 -5.55 -10.59
CA ALA A 327 -7.06 -6.01 -11.03
C ALA A 327 -5.93 -5.29 -10.26
N ILE A 328 -6.01 -3.96 -10.11
CA ILE A 328 -5.07 -3.19 -9.29
C ILE A 328 -5.11 -3.63 -7.82
N TYR A 329 -6.31 -3.74 -7.24
CA TYR A 329 -6.52 -4.19 -5.86
C TYR A 329 -5.94 -5.59 -5.60
N SER A 330 -5.82 -6.44 -6.62
CA SER A 330 -5.25 -7.77 -6.44
C SER A 330 -3.73 -7.76 -6.20
N TYR A 331 -3.05 -6.66 -6.52
CA TYR A 331 -1.62 -6.47 -6.28
C TYR A 331 -1.34 -6.33 -4.77
N ASN A 332 -2.18 -5.56 -4.07
CA ASN A 332 -2.27 -5.54 -2.61
C ASN A 332 -3.71 -5.25 -2.18
N ALA A 333 -4.25 -6.11 -1.30
CA ALA A 333 -5.67 -6.21 -0.96
C ALA A 333 -6.21 -5.08 -0.06
N ALA A 334 -5.82 -3.83 -0.32
CA ALA A 334 -6.33 -2.63 0.34
C ALA A 334 -6.91 -1.63 -0.68
N GLU A 335 -8.08 -1.06 -0.38
CA GLU A 335 -8.72 -0.07 -1.28
C GLU A 335 -7.92 1.24 -1.32
N SER A 336 -7.28 1.63 -0.21
CA SER A 336 -6.36 2.77 -0.14
C SER A 336 -5.19 2.61 -1.12
N TYR A 337 -4.56 1.43 -1.11
CA TYR A 337 -3.51 1.05 -2.05
C TYR A 337 -4.00 1.07 -3.50
N GLY A 338 -5.14 0.43 -3.79
CA GLY A 338 -5.69 0.39 -5.14
C GLY A 338 -6.03 1.79 -5.66
N LEU A 339 -6.55 2.65 -4.79
CA LEU A 339 -6.85 4.04 -5.12
C LEU A 339 -5.60 4.88 -5.33
N ALA A 340 -4.50 4.61 -4.63
CA ALA A 340 -3.22 5.30 -4.86
C ALA A 340 -2.66 5.04 -6.26
N ILE A 341 -2.64 3.77 -6.70
CA ILE A 341 -2.19 3.41 -8.05
C ILE A 341 -3.14 3.97 -9.11
N ALA A 342 -4.44 3.80 -8.92
CA ALA A 342 -5.46 4.32 -9.82
C ALA A 342 -5.33 5.85 -9.98
N HIS A 343 -5.22 6.57 -8.87
CA HIS A 343 -5.07 8.01 -8.89
C HIS A 343 -3.75 8.43 -9.53
N LEU A 344 -2.62 7.83 -9.14
CA LEU A 344 -1.33 8.13 -9.76
C LEU A 344 -1.36 7.86 -11.27
N SER A 345 -2.01 6.79 -11.72
CA SER A 345 -2.19 6.48 -13.14
C SER A 345 -2.92 7.60 -13.89
N ASP A 346 -4.00 8.15 -13.33
CA ASP A 346 -4.69 9.29 -13.92
C ASP A 346 -3.85 10.56 -13.91
N ARG A 347 -3.12 10.83 -12.81
CA ARG A 347 -2.22 11.98 -12.72
C ARG A 347 -1.09 11.92 -13.75
N LEU A 348 -0.56 10.72 -14.03
CA LEU A 348 0.46 10.50 -15.06
C LEU A 348 -0.07 10.76 -16.49
N ARG A 349 -1.37 10.54 -16.73
CA ARG A 349 -2.05 10.92 -17.98
C ARG A 349 -2.37 12.43 -18.08
N GLY A 350 -1.99 13.23 -17.08
CA GLY A 350 -2.33 14.65 -16.99
C GLY A 350 -3.68 14.95 -16.35
N GLY A 351 -4.31 13.96 -15.72
CA GLY A 351 -5.53 14.15 -14.93
C GLY A 351 -5.31 15.03 -13.70
N THR A 352 -6.40 15.60 -13.19
CA THR A 352 -6.39 16.46 -12.00
C THR A 352 -6.37 15.65 -10.70
N PRO A 353 -6.05 16.28 -9.55
CA PRO A 353 -6.41 15.75 -8.24
C PRO A 353 -7.92 15.43 -8.14
N PHE A 354 -8.31 14.69 -7.11
CA PHE A 354 -9.73 14.50 -6.77
C PHE A 354 -10.41 15.87 -6.56
N LEU A 355 -11.63 15.99 -7.08
CA LEU A 355 -12.40 17.23 -7.05
C LEU A 355 -13.02 17.48 -5.69
N THR A 356 -13.50 16.42 -5.04
CA THR A 356 -14.03 16.48 -3.69
C THR A 356 -12.87 16.50 -2.69
N ALA A 357 -12.91 17.42 -1.74
CA ALA A 357 -11.94 17.45 -0.65
C ALA A 357 -12.18 16.28 0.32
N TRP A 358 -11.12 15.85 1.01
CA TRP A 358 -11.27 14.91 2.12
C TRP A 358 -12.09 15.54 3.25
N PRO A 359 -12.90 14.76 3.99
CA PRO A 359 -13.76 15.28 5.05
C PRO A 359 -12.97 15.51 6.35
N THR A 360 -11.91 16.31 6.26
CA THR A 360 -11.03 16.67 7.37
C THR A 360 -10.48 18.09 7.15
N ASP A 361 -10.31 18.83 8.25
CA ASP A 361 -9.62 20.12 8.25
C ASP A 361 -8.09 19.97 8.36
N ASP A 362 -7.62 18.76 8.71
CA ASP A 362 -6.22 18.40 8.79
C ASP A 362 -5.94 17.33 7.74
N ALA A 363 -5.92 17.69 6.45
CA ALA A 363 -5.56 16.77 5.37
C ALA A 363 -4.06 16.40 5.39
N GLY A 364 -3.67 15.40 4.60
CA GLY A 364 -2.28 14.98 4.45
C GLY A 364 -1.41 16.04 3.76
N THR A 365 -0.10 15.95 3.98
CA THR A 365 0.89 16.85 3.39
C THR A 365 1.74 16.13 2.35
N SER A 366 1.99 16.82 1.23
CA SER A 366 2.93 16.38 0.20
C SER A 366 4.36 16.24 0.76
N ARG A 367 5.25 15.55 0.05
CA ARG A 367 6.65 15.42 0.50
C ARG A 367 7.35 16.78 0.60
N ALA A 368 7.04 17.73 -0.28
CA ALA A 368 7.57 19.09 -0.21
C ALA A 368 7.10 19.84 1.06
N GLU A 369 5.81 19.74 1.39
CA GLU A 369 5.25 20.32 2.61
C GLU A 369 5.82 19.65 3.87
N ARG A 370 6.09 18.34 3.83
CA ARG A 370 6.78 17.64 4.92
C ARG A 370 8.19 18.16 5.13
N ARG A 371 8.93 18.45 4.05
CA ARG A 371 10.24 19.10 4.14
C ARG A 371 10.15 20.50 4.73
N GLU A 372 9.12 21.26 4.40
CA GLU A 372 8.87 22.57 5.00
C GLU A 372 8.58 22.46 6.51
N ILE A 373 7.76 21.50 6.94
CA ILE A 373 7.55 21.19 8.36
C ILE A 373 8.90 20.88 9.02
N GLN A 374 9.71 19.99 8.44
CA GLN A 374 11.04 19.65 8.97
C GLN A 374 11.96 20.89 9.09
N GLN A 375 11.93 21.79 8.11
CA GLN A 375 12.68 23.06 8.17
C GLN A 375 12.22 23.93 9.33
N PHE A 376 10.90 24.07 9.54
CA PHE A 376 10.38 24.79 10.70
C PHE A 376 10.82 24.15 12.03
N LEU A 377 10.84 22.82 12.12
CA LEU A 377 11.30 22.12 13.32
C LEU A 377 12.77 22.41 13.60
N ILE A 378 13.64 22.33 12.58
CA ILE A 378 15.07 22.62 12.72
C ILE A 378 15.31 24.09 13.13
N GLN A 379 14.62 25.04 12.49
CA GLN A 379 14.70 26.47 12.84
C GLN A 379 14.29 26.75 14.29
N ARG A 380 13.50 25.85 14.88
CA ARG A 380 13.03 25.93 16.26
C ARG A 380 13.91 25.14 17.25
N GLY A 381 15.02 24.58 16.78
CA GLY A 381 16.02 23.91 17.60
C GLY A 381 15.81 22.41 17.80
N HIS A 382 14.89 21.78 17.05
CA HIS A 382 14.68 20.33 17.14
C HIS A 382 15.71 19.56 16.30
N ASP A 383 16.49 18.66 16.92
CA ASP A 383 17.32 17.70 16.19
C ASP A 383 16.47 16.56 15.62
N ILE A 384 16.02 16.74 14.38
CA ILE A 384 15.20 15.75 13.67
C ILE A 384 15.97 14.96 12.60
N GLY A 385 17.26 15.27 12.40
CA GLY A 385 18.05 14.76 11.28
C GLY A 385 17.84 15.54 9.98
N ALA A 386 17.92 14.85 8.84
CA ALA A 386 17.87 15.45 7.52
C ALA A 386 16.45 15.92 7.12
N VAL A 387 16.39 16.92 6.24
CA VAL A 387 15.16 17.41 5.61
C VAL A 387 14.86 16.59 4.35
N ASP A 388 14.31 15.40 4.54
CA ASP A 388 14.06 14.40 3.48
C ASP A 388 12.57 14.24 3.12
N GLY A 389 11.67 14.86 3.89
CA GLY A 389 10.21 14.71 3.77
C GLY A 389 9.69 13.38 4.33
N LEU A 390 10.56 12.56 4.93
CA LEU A 390 10.21 11.34 5.63
C LEU A 390 10.01 11.65 7.11
N ILE A 391 8.76 11.53 7.57
CA ILE A 391 8.42 11.82 8.97
C ILE A 391 8.80 10.60 9.81
N GLY A 392 10.03 10.59 10.31
CA GLY A 392 10.55 9.59 11.25
C GLY A 392 10.16 9.87 12.71
N ASP A 393 10.63 9.05 13.65
CA ASP A 393 10.27 9.15 15.06
C ASP A 393 10.69 10.48 15.70
N LYS A 394 11.91 10.94 15.41
CA LYS A 394 12.40 12.26 15.87
C LYS A 394 11.50 13.39 15.36
N SER A 395 11.13 13.35 14.07
CA SER A 395 10.19 14.33 13.49
C SER A 395 8.82 14.26 14.17
N ARG A 396 8.25 13.06 14.37
CA ARG A 396 6.96 12.90 15.07
C ARG A 396 7.00 13.46 16.49
N GLN A 397 8.08 13.23 17.22
CA GLN A 397 8.25 13.75 18.57
C GLN A 397 8.33 15.28 18.58
N ALA A 398 9.12 15.87 17.70
CA ALA A 398 9.24 17.32 17.57
C ALA A 398 7.91 17.97 17.15
N ILE A 399 7.20 17.38 16.18
CA ILE A 399 5.85 17.82 15.79
C ILE A 399 4.90 17.79 16.99
N ARG A 400 4.95 16.74 17.82
CA ARG A 400 4.09 16.63 19.00
C ARG A 400 4.33 17.77 19.98
N GLN A 401 5.59 18.11 20.24
CA GLN A 401 5.97 19.23 21.10
C GLN A 401 5.47 20.57 20.54
N GLU A 402 5.60 20.76 19.22
CA GLU A 402 5.17 21.98 18.55
C GLU A 402 3.65 22.11 18.47
N GLN A 403 2.93 21.02 18.27
CA GLN A 403 1.48 20.99 18.38
C GLN A 403 1.03 21.43 19.77
N THR A 404 1.62 20.89 20.84
CA THR A 404 1.32 21.32 22.21
C THR A 404 1.56 22.82 22.39
N ARG A 405 2.71 23.34 21.94
CA ARG A 405 3.04 24.76 22.05
C ARG A 405 2.06 25.65 21.28
N LEU A 406 1.60 25.20 20.12
CA LEU A 406 0.67 25.92 19.25
C LEU A 406 -0.80 25.74 19.64
N GLY A 407 -1.10 24.99 20.71
CA GLY A 407 -2.48 24.71 21.13
C GLY A 407 -3.24 23.76 20.20
N LEU A 408 -2.52 22.96 19.41
CA LEU A 408 -3.06 21.90 18.56
C LEU A 408 -3.06 20.56 19.30
N ASN A 409 -3.85 19.60 18.80
CA ASN A 409 -3.83 18.23 19.31
C ASN A 409 -2.45 17.59 19.08
N PRO A 410 -1.79 17.05 20.12
CA PRO A 410 -0.42 16.53 20.05
C PRO A 410 -0.38 15.12 19.44
N THR A 411 -0.76 15.00 18.17
CA THR A 411 -0.80 13.74 17.42
C THR A 411 0.58 13.28 16.96
N GLY A 412 1.55 14.19 16.82
CA GLY A 412 2.84 13.97 16.16
C GLY A 412 2.72 13.85 14.63
N ARG A 413 1.53 14.12 14.08
CA ARG A 413 1.22 13.98 12.67
C ARG A 413 1.61 15.25 11.90
N ALA A 414 2.33 15.09 10.79
CA ALA A 414 2.71 16.18 9.89
C ALA A 414 1.53 16.62 8.99
N GLY A 415 0.40 17.00 9.58
CA GLY A 415 -0.79 17.42 8.86
C GLY A 415 -0.78 18.88 8.42
N GLN A 416 -1.80 19.27 7.65
CA GLN A 416 -2.00 20.65 7.22
C GLN A 416 -2.20 21.65 8.38
N GLN A 417 -2.76 21.24 9.53
CA GLN A 417 -2.95 22.12 10.69
C GLN A 417 -1.61 22.64 11.23
N ILE A 418 -0.64 21.76 11.49
CA ILE A 418 0.66 22.17 12.02
C ILE A 418 1.45 23.01 11.01
N LEU A 419 1.37 22.67 9.71
CA LEU A 419 1.99 23.46 8.64
C LEU A 419 1.41 24.88 8.57
N ARG A 420 0.08 25.01 8.56
CA ARG A 420 -0.57 26.32 8.56
C ARG A 420 -0.20 27.14 9.79
N ALA A 421 -0.14 26.52 10.96
CA ALA A 421 0.26 27.19 12.19
C ALA A 421 1.70 27.72 12.12
N PHE A 422 2.65 26.93 11.60
CA PHE A 422 4.02 27.40 11.37
C PHE A 422 4.10 28.55 10.36
N ARG A 423 3.42 28.45 9.21
CA ARG A 423 3.39 29.51 8.21
C ARG A 423 2.79 30.81 8.76
N GLN A 424 1.73 30.72 9.56
CA GLN A 424 1.11 31.89 10.20
C GLN A 424 2.05 32.54 11.23
N GLU A 425 2.77 31.75 12.03
CA GLU A 425 3.78 32.28 12.96
C GLU A 425 4.92 32.97 12.20
N GLN A 426 5.42 32.37 11.12
CA GLN A 426 6.46 32.98 10.28
C GLN A 426 5.99 34.29 9.65
N ALA A 427 4.77 34.32 9.10
CA ALA A 427 4.18 35.54 8.54
C ALA A 427 4.07 36.66 9.58
N ARG A 428 3.66 36.34 10.82
CA ARG A 428 3.62 37.31 11.92
C ARG A 428 5.00 37.85 12.28
N LYS A 429 6.04 37.02 12.29
CA LYS A 429 7.43 37.45 12.52
C LYS A 429 7.98 38.33 11.41
N MET A 430 7.53 38.18 10.17
CA MET A 430 7.96 39.02 9.05
C MET A 430 7.25 40.39 9.01
N MET A 431 6.12 40.53 9.71
CA MET A 431 5.37 41.79 9.83
C MET A 431 5.77 42.64 11.05
N GLN A 432 6.58 42.08 11.95
CA GLN A 432 7.19 42.76 13.10
C GLN A 432 8.63 43.13 12.74
#